data_AF-A0A7L4MDE8-F1
#
_entry.id   AF-A0A7L4MDE8-F1
#
_cell.length_a   1.000
_cell.length_b   1.000
_cell.length_c   1.000
_cell.angle_alpha   90.00
_cell.angle_beta   90.00
_cell.angle_gamma   90.00
#
_symmetry.space_group_name_H-M   'P 1'
#
loop_
_entity.id
_entity.type
_entity.pdbx_description
1 polymer ?
#
loop_
_entity_poly.entity_id
_entity_poly.type
_entity_poly.pdbx_seq_one_letter_code
_entity_poly.pdbx_strand_id
1 'polypeptide(L)' 'IGVAKESVQRESWFPLKPKAGMWALCHNRPGYEALTFPSITPMNLHNVPQQIQICLDCQEGRVVFL' A
#
# COMPACT_ATOMS: atom_id res chain seq x y z
N ILE A 1 -4.41 3.09 -2.87
CA ILE A 1 -4.83 1.80 -3.46
C ILE A 1 -3.98 0.67 -2.89
N GLY A 2 -4.51 -0.55 -2.75
CA GLY A 2 -3.76 -1.64 -2.12
C GLY A 2 -4.58 -2.87 -1.77
N VAL A 3 -4.01 -3.71 -0.92
CA VAL A 3 -4.60 -4.93 -0.38
C VAL A 3 -4.81 -4.77 1.12
N ALA A 4 -5.93 -5.27 1.63
CA ALA A 4 -6.19 -5.40 3.06
C ALA A 4 -6.55 -6.85 3.38
N LYS A 5 -6.15 -7.33 4.55
CA LYS A 5 -6.68 -8.60 5.07
C LYS A 5 -8.18 -8.49 5.29
N GLU A 6 -8.89 -9.59 5.10
CA GLU A 6 -10.33 -9.66 5.39
C GLU A 6 -10.65 -9.33 6.86
N SER A 7 -9.76 -9.70 7.77
CA SER A 7 -9.89 -9.50 9.21
C SER A 7 -9.67 -8.06 9.69
N VAL A 8 -9.39 -7.12 8.79
CA VAL A 8 -9.24 -5.70 9.16
C VAL A 8 -10.59 -5.15 9.57
N GLN A 9 -10.67 -4.58 10.78
CA GLN A 9 -11.88 -3.93 11.27
C GLN A 9 -12.24 -2.72 10.40
N ARG A 10 -13.50 -2.61 9.98
CA ARG A 10 -13.98 -1.55 9.07
C ARG A 10 -14.74 -0.43 9.79
N GLU A 11 -15.12 -0.64 11.05
CA GLU A 11 -16.02 0.23 11.81
C GLU A 11 -15.33 1.39 12.51
N SER A 12 -13.99 1.39 12.56
CA SER A 12 -13.20 2.40 13.24
C SER A 12 -12.12 2.97 12.33
N TRP A 13 -11.61 4.15 12.68
CA TRP A 13 -10.43 4.68 12.02
C TRP A 13 -9.24 3.73 12.28
N PHE A 14 -8.61 3.27 11.21
CA PHE A 14 -7.46 2.38 11.29
C PHE A 14 -6.24 3.00 10.61
N PRO A 15 -5.03 2.77 11.13
CA PRO A 15 -3.80 3.25 10.50
C PRO A 15 -3.49 2.42 9.25
N LEU A 16 -3.37 3.07 8.09
CA LEU A 16 -2.96 2.44 6.82
C LEU A 16 -1.49 1.99 6.88
N LYS A 17 -1.22 0.79 7.42
CA LYS A 17 0.13 0.23 7.55
C LYS A 17 0.14 -1.31 7.60
N PRO A 18 1.27 -1.98 7.29
CA PRO A 18 1.35 -3.44 7.26
C PRO A 18 1.01 -4.11 8.60
N LYS A 19 1.37 -3.48 9.72
CA LYS A 19 1.05 -3.99 11.06
C LYS A 19 -0.47 -4.08 11.32
N ALA A 20 -1.27 -3.29 10.62
CA ALA A 20 -2.73 -3.35 10.68
C ALA A 20 -3.32 -4.28 9.59
N GLY A 21 -2.49 -5.06 8.89
CA GLY A 21 -2.94 -5.99 7.86
C GLY A 21 -3.24 -5.34 6.51
N MET A 22 -2.61 -4.21 6.20
CA MET A 22 -2.83 -3.49 4.94
C MET A 22 -1.52 -3.13 4.26
N TRP A 23 -1.50 -3.26 2.93
CA TRP A 23 -0.39 -2.90 2.07
C TRP A 23 -0.92 -2.01 0.96
N ALA A 24 -0.47 -0.76 0.91
CA ALA A 24 -1.06 0.22 0.01
C ALA A 24 -0.07 1.29 -0.43
N LEU A 25 -0.37 1.87 -1.59
CA LEU A 25 0.20 3.11 -2.07
C LEU A 25 -0.80 4.25 -1.86
N CYS A 26 -0.28 5.43 -1.52
CA CYS A 26 -1.00 6.70 -1.54
C CYS A 26 -0.43 7.60 -2.63
N HIS A 27 -1.25 8.51 -3.17
CA HIS A 27 -0.80 9.55 -4.11
C HIS A 27 -1.25 10.90 -3.55
N ASN A 28 -0.30 11.63 -2.96
CA ASN A 28 -0.50 12.95 -2.36
C ASN A 28 0.45 13.96 -3.02
N ARG A 29 0.39 15.24 -2.67
CA ARG A 29 1.53 16.15 -2.94
C ARG A 29 2.64 15.73 -1.96
N PRO A 30 3.79 15.16 -2.37
CA PRO A 30 4.61 15.42 -3.57
C PRO A 30 4.70 14.28 -4.62
N GLY A 31 3.96 13.19 -4.46
CA GLY A 31 3.99 12.05 -5.37
C GLY A 31 3.41 10.80 -4.75
N TYR A 32 3.86 9.64 -5.24
CA TYR A 32 3.47 8.35 -4.68
C TYR A 32 4.25 8.02 -3.41
N GLU A 33 3.55 7.42 -2.46
CA GLU A 33 4.10 6.99 -1.18
C GLU A 33 3.69 5.56 -0.90
N ALA A 34 4.63 4.71 -0.52
CA ALA A 34 4.33 3.39 0.03
C ALA A 34 4.05 3.52 1.53
N LEU A 35 2.87 3.07 1.95
CA LEU A 35 2.41 3.16 3.33
C LEU A 35 3.05 2.05 4.20
N THR A 36 4.37 2.11 4.33
CA THR A 36 5.21 1.17 5.10
C THR A 36 5.24 1.48 6.59
N PHE A 37 5.84 0.60 7.38
CA PHE A 37 6.05 0.77 8.82
C PHE A 37 7.52 0.47 9.15
N PRO A 38 8.20 1.24 10.02
CA PRO A 38 7.68 2.27 10.93
C PRO A 38 7.33 3.62 10.31
N SER A 39 7.87 3.93 9.13
CA SER A 39 7.67 5.19 8.41
C SER A 39 7.14 4.96 7.00
N ILE A 40 6.43 5.95 6.47
CA ILE A 40 6.04 6.02 5.06
C ILE A 40 7.31 6.11 4.20
N THR A 41 7.32 5.41 3.06
CA THR A 41 8.44 5.44 2.11
C THR A 41 8.03 6.24 0.88
N PRO A 42 8.59 7.45 0.65
CA PRO A 42 8.37 8.20 -0.58
C PRO A 42 8.90 7.43 -1.80
N MET A 43 8.12 7.41 -2.88
CA MET A 43 8.54 6.78 -4.12
C MET A 43 9.04 7.83 -5.10
N ASN A 44 10.31 7.70 -5.51
CA ASN A 44 10.90 8.52 -6.56
C ASN A 44 10.54 7.90 -7.92
N LEU A 45 9.39 8.29 -8.46
CA LEU A 45 8.96 7.87 -9.79
C LEU A 45 9.36 8.94 -10.81
N HIS A 46 10.06 8.54 -11.87
CA HIS A 46 10.43 9.45 -12.96
C HIS A 46 9.20 9.98 -13.72
N ASN A 47 8.16 9.15 -13.84
CA ASN A 47 6.89 9.49 -14.47
C ASN A 47 5.73 9.06 -13.57
N VAL A 48 4.63 9.80 -13.63
CA VAL A 48 3.40 9.43 -12.92
C VAL A 48 2.76 8.24 -13.65
N PRO A 49 2.60 7.07 -13.00
CA PRO A 49 1.96 5.91 -13.62
C PRO A 49 0.49 6.20 -13.91
N GLN A 50 0.05 5.90 -15.13
CA GLN A 50 -1.36 6.00 -15.52
C GLN A 50 -2.17 4.77 -15.10
N GLN A 51 -1.49 3.64 -14.90
CA GLN A 51 -2.05 2.38 -14.47
C GLN A 51 -1.11 1.74 -13.44
N ILE A 52 -1.67 1.10 -12.43
CA ILE A 52 -0.93 0.35 -11.41
C ILE A 52 -1.53 -1.05 -11.35
N GLN A 53 -0.70 -2.07 -11.54
CA GLN A 53 -1.08 -3.46 -11.33
C GLN A 53 -0.72 -3.88 -9.91
N ILE A 54 -1.64 -4.58 -9.25
CA ILE A 54 -1.45 -5.11 -7.90
C ILE A 54 -1.48 -6.64 -7.98
N CYS A 55 -0.36 -7.27 -7.61
CA CYS A 55 -0.23 -8.73 -7.56
C CYS A 55 -0.14 -9.20 -6.11
N LEU A 56 -1.00 -10.14 -5.72
CA LEU A 56 -0.98 -10.80 -4.42
C LEU A 56 -0.44 -12.22 -4.60
N ASP A 57 0.69 -12.50 -3.94
CA ASP A 57 1.29 -13.82 -3.84
C ASP A 57 1.02 -14.35 -2.43
N CYS A 58 -0.07 -15.11 -2.27
CA CYS A 58 -0.47 -15.66 -0.98
C CYS A 58 0.50 -16.72 -0.46
N GLN A 59 1.17 -17.45 -1.36
CA GLN A 59 2.10 -18.51 -0.98
C GLN A 59 3.37 -17.92 -0.37
N GLU A 60 3.94 -16.90 -1.01
CA GLU A 60 5.16 -16.25 -0.55
C GLU A 60 4.87 -15.08 0.41
N GLY A 61 3.59 -14.76 0.65
CA GLY A 61 3.16 -13.70 1.57
C GLY A 61 3.53 -12.29 1.09
N ARG A 62 3.49 -12.04 -0.23
CA ARG A 62 3.94 -10.78 -0.85
C ARG A 62 2.81 -10.05 -1.57
N VAL A 63 2.92 -8.71 -1.56
CA VAL A 63 2.13 -7.82 -2.40
C VAL A 63 3.10 -7.02 -3.26
N VAL A 64 2.91 -7.04 -4.58
CA VAL A 64 3.75 -6.32 -5.54
C VAL A 64 2.92 -5.28 -6.29
N PHE A 65 3.48 -4.09 -6.43
CA PHE A 65 2.92 -2.99 -7.22
C PHE A 65 3.81 -2.79 -8.44
N LEU A 66 3.24 -2.86 -9.64
CA LEU A 66 3.91 -2.70 -10.93
C LEU A 66 3.30 -1.53 -11.71
#